data_AF-A0ABD6PRS4-F1
#
_entry.id   AF-A0ABD6PRS4-F1
#
_cell.length_a   1.000
_cell.length_b   1.000
_cell.length_c   1.000
_cell.angle_alpha   90.00
_cell.angle_beta   90.00
_cell.angle_gamma   90.00
#
_symmetry.space_group_name_H-M   'P 1'
#
loop_
_entity.id
_entity.type
_entity.pdbx_description
1 polymer ?
#
loop_
_entity_poly.entity_id
_entity_poly.type
_entity_poly.pdbx_seq_one_letter_code
_entity_poly.pdbx_strand_id
1 'polypeptide(L)'
;MNPIRLTLLFGAVALLAACATTPEQKAARAQAQKRYEQDLQVNLAAQCDQETAALIRRKFDEEGKPGVATAEQKAFRLKYIDKVSDPMFQACYKMAWQNYISQEQLREARYYRYYDDWGYPFGRYPWWW
;
A
#
# COMPACT_ATOMS: atom_id res chain seq x y z
N MET A 1 -28.57 5.39 -42.87
CA MET A 1 -27.67 5.20 -41.70
C MET A 1 -26.79 6.44 -41.59
N ASN A 2 -26.94 7.22 -40.52
CA ASN A 2 -26.32 8.56 -40.44
C ASN A 2 -24.81 8.47 -40.14
N PRO A 3 -23.94 9.09 -40.96
CA PRO A 3 -22.49 9.03 -40.81
C PRO A 3 -22.01 9.63 -39.47
N ILE A 4 -22.79 10.58 -38.92
CA ILE A 4 -22.54 11.26 -37.64
C ILE A 4 -22.60 10.27 -36.45
N ARG A 5 -23.50 9.28 -36.50
CA ARG A 5 -23.61 8.27 -35.42
C ARG A 5 -22.43 7.30 -35.43
N LEU A 6 -21.89 7.01 -36.61
CA LEU A 6 -20.72 6.15 -36.78
C LEU A 6 -19.45 6.82 -36.22
N THR A 7 -19.23 8.10 -36.48
CA THR A 7 -18.09 8.85 -35.92
C THR A 7 -18.13 8.98 -34.40
N LEU A 8 -19.33 9.15 -33.81
CA LEU A 8 -19.49 9.21 -32.36
C LEU A 8 -19.23 7.85 -31.68
N LEU A 9 -19.68 6.76 -32.29
CA LEU A 9 -19.41 5.40 -31.81
C LEU A 9 -17.91 5.05 -31.85
N PHE A 10 -17.21 5.43 -32.93
CA PHE A 10 -15.76 5.20 -33.03
C PHE A 10 -14.94 6.05 -32.03
N GLY A 11 -15.35 7.30 -31.78
CA GLY A 11 -14.69 8.16 -30.78
C GLY A 11 -14.81 7.62 -29.35
N ALA A 12 -15.96 7.06 -28.98
CA ALA A 12 -16.18 6.47 -27.66
C ALA A 12 -15.33 5.20 -27.43
N VAL A 13 -15.14 4.37 -28.46
CA VAL A 13 -14.31 3.14 -28.37
C VAL A 13 -12.82 3.47 -28.26
N ALA A 14 -12.35 4.53 -28.93
CA ALA A 14 -10.94 4.97 -28.83
C ALA A 14 -10.59 5.51 -27.43
N LEU A 15 -11.52 6.19 -26.76
CA LEU A 15 -11.36 6.67 -25.39
C LEU A 15 -11.38 5.52 -24.36
N LEU A 16 -12.15 4.46 -24.60
CA LEU A 16 -12.18 3.25 -23.76
C LEU A 16 -10.89 2.43 -23.89
N ALA A 17 -10.29 2.36 -25.08
CA ALA A 17 -9.03 1.66 -25.31
C ALA A 17 -7.82 2.36 -24.65
N ALA A 18 -7.88 3.68 -24.46
CA ALA A 18 -6.86 4.44 -23.73
C ALA A 18 -6.89 4.22 -22.20
N CYS A 19 -7.99 3.67 -21.66
CA CYS A 19 -8.10 3.27 -20.25
C CYS A 19 -7.61 1.83 -19.98
N ALA A 20 -7.18 1.09 -21.01
CA ALA A 20 -6.50 -0.19 -20.83
C ALA A 20 -5.03 0.09 -20.45
N THR A 21 -4.76 0.24 -19.15
CA THR A 21 -3.41 0.35 -18.62
C THR A 21 -2.51 -0.71 -19.24
N THR A 22 -1.39 -0.29 -19.83
CA THR A 22 -0.46 -1.24 -20.45
C THR A 22 0.06 -2.24 -19.40
N PRO A 23 0.34 -3.50 -19.80
CA PRO A 23 0.83 -4.52 -18.86
C PRO A 23 2.12 -4.08 -18.16
N GLU A 24 2.98 -3.35 -18.86
CA GLU A 24 4.19 -2.69 -18.34
C GLU A 24 3.87 -1.71 -17.18
N GLN A 25 2.87 -0.83 -17.35
CA GLN A 25 2.46 0.10 -16.29
C GLN A 25 1.84 -0.63 -15.10
N LYS A 26 1.11 -1.73 -15.34
CA LYS A 26 0.56 -2.55 -14.26
C LYS A 26 1.66 -3.25 -13.46
N ALA A 27 2.68 -3.79 -14.13
CA ALA A 27 3.84 -4.38 -13.48
C ALA A 27 4.63 -3.35 -12.67
N ALA A 28 4.86 -2.16 -13.22
CA ALA A 28 5.53 -1.07 -12.51
C ALA A 28 4.75 -0.62 -11.25
N ARG A 29 3.42 -0.50 -11.33
CA ARG A 29 2.56 -0.19 -10.17
C ARG A 29 2.61 -1.29 -9.11
N ALA A 30 2.58 -2.56 -9.51
CA ALA A 30 2.67 -3.68 -8.58
C ALA A 30 4.02 -3.71 -7.84
N GLN A 31 5.12 -3.44 -8.55
CA GLN A 31 6.44 -3.30 -7.93
C GLN A 31 6.49 -2.12 -6.97
N ALA A 32 5.94 -0.96 -7.35
CA ALA A 32 5.88 0.22 -6.49
C ALA A 32 5.04 -0.04 -5.23
N GLN A 33 3.88 -0.70 -5.35
CA GLN A 33 3.05 -1.13 -4.22
C GLN A 33 3.81 -2.05 -3.27
N LYS A 34 4.51 -3.06 -3.82
CA LYS A 34 5.33 -3.97 -3.01
C LYS A 34 6.43 -3.21 -2.26
N ARG A 35 7.12 -2.27 -2.92
CA ARG A 35 8.14 -1.43 -2.27
C ARG A 35 7.55 -0.55 -1.17
N TYR A 36 6.38 0.04 -1.43
CA TYR A 36 5.67 0.82 -0.42
C TYR A 36 5.32 0.00 0.83
N GLU A 37 4.81 -1.22 0.65
CA GLU A 37 4.52 -2.13 1.77
C GLU A 37 5.77 -2.52 2.55
N GLN A 38 6.88 -2.81 1.86
CA GLN A 38 8.17 -3.10 2.48
C GLN A 38 8.69 -1.90 3.29
N ASP A 39 8.60 -0.69 2.71
CA ASP A 39 9.02 0.55 3.37
C ASP A 39 8.16 0.84 4.59
N LEU A 40 6.85 0.61 4.52
CA LEU A 40 5.95 0.75 5.65
C LEU A 40 6.34 -0.19 6.80
N GLN A 41 6.61 -1.46 6.51
CA GLN A 41 7.05 -2.41 7.54
C GLN A 41 8.38 -2.00 8.18
N VAL A 42 9.35 -1.55 7.38
CA VAL A 42 10.64 -1.06 7.89
C VAL A 42 10.45 0.18 8.77
N ASN A 43 9.61 1.12 8.33
CA ASN A 43 9.34 2.34 9.10
C ASN A 43 8.65 2.05 10.44
N LEU A 44 7.71 1.11 10.47
CA LEU A 44 7.04 0.70 11.71
C LEU A 44 7.99 -0.05 12.63
N ALA A 45 8.85 -0.92 12.08
CA ALA A 45 9.90 -1.57 12.86
C ALA A 45 10.90 -0.54 13.44
N ALA A 46 11.23 0.51 12.69
CA ALA A 46 12.19 1.54 13.12
C ALA A 46 11.70 2.36 14.32
N GLN A 47 10.38 2.45 14.54
CA GLN A 47 9.80 3.07 15.73
C GLN A 47 10.08 2.27 17.01
N CYS A 48 10.36 0.96 16.87
CA CYS A 48 10.60 0.04 17.97
C CYS A 48 12.09 -0.25 18.17
N ASP A 49 12.79 -0.59 17.08
CA ASP A 49 14.22 -0.88 17.09
C ASP A 49 14.82 -0.60 15.70
N GLN A 50 15.73 0.37 15.66
CA GLN A 50 16.42 0.80 14.45
C GLN A 50 17.37 -0.28 13.89
N GLU A 51 18.00 -1.10 14.75
CA GLU A 51 18.88 -2.20 14.31
C GLU A 51 18.03 -3.28 13.62
N THR A 52 16.91 -3.67 14.22
CA THR A 52 16.01 -4.67 13.66
C THR A 52 15.36 -4.18 12.35
N ALA A 53 15.01 -2.90 12.26
CA ALA A 53 14.54 -2.29 11.01
C ALA A 53 15.57 -2.36 9.87
N ALA A 54 16.86 -2.11 10.17
CA ALA A 54 17.93 -2.26 9.18
C ALA A 54 18.11 -3.71 8.72
N LEU A 55 17.92 -4.68 9.61
CA LEU A 55 17.93 -6.11 9.26
C LEU A 55 16.75 -6.47 8.34
N ILE A 56 15.54 -5.99 8.64
CA ILE A 56 14.35 -6.20 7.80
C ILE A 56 14.55 -5.59 6.41
N ARG A 57 15.08 -4.36 6.34
CA ARG A 57 15.42 -3.70 5.06
C ARG A 57 16.34 -4.57 4.21
N ARG A 58 17.43 -5.06 4.83
CA ARG A 58 18.41 -5.91 4.16
C ARG A 58 17.80 -7.22 3.69
N LYS A 59 16.87 -7.83 4.46
CA LYS A 59 16.14 -9.03 4.02
C LYS A 59 15.35 -8.80 2.74
N PHE A 60 14.63 -7.69 2.63
CA PHE A 60 13.87 -7.36 1.41
C PHE A 60 14.76 -7.13 0.19
N ASP A 61 15.96 -6.59 0.37
CA ASP A 61 16.93 -6.40 -0.71
C ASP A 61 17.61 -7.72 -1.13
N GLU A 62 17.76 -8.67 -0.20
CA GLU A 62 18.31 -10.00 -0.47
C GLU A 62 17.30 -10.95 -1.15
N GLU A 63 16.00 -10.84 -0.85
CA GLU A 63 14.94 -11.68 -1.46
C GLU A 63 14.80 -11.51 -2.99
N GLY A 64 15.31 -10.42 -3.55
CA GLY A 64 15.33 -10.17 -5.00
C GLY A 64 16.52 -10.80 -5.74
N LYS A 65 17.48 -11.41 -5.04
CA LYS A 65 18.71 -11.96 -5.63
C LYS A 65 18.73 -13.48 -5.54
N PRO A 66 18.31 -14.22 -6.59
CA PRO A 66 18.41 -15.67 -6.61
C PRO A 66 19.89 -16.08 -6.69
N GLY A 67 20.42 -16.62 -5.60
CA GLY A 67 21.80 -17.11 -5.52
C GLY A 67 21.96 -18.14 -4.39
N VAL A 68 23.01 -18.96 -4.46
CA VAL A 68 23.31 -20.00 -3.46
C VAL A 68 23.58 -19.34 -2.11
N ALA A 69 22.92 -19.83 -1.05
CA ALA A 69 23.06 -19.25 0.28
C ALA A 69 24.47 -19.41 0.83
N THR A 70 25.22 -18.31 0.89
CA THR A 70 26.57 -18.27 1.46
C THR A 70 26.51 -18.49 2.98
N ALA A 71 27.64 -18.87 3.59
CA ALA A 71 27.75 -19.02 5.05
C ALA A 71 27.32 -17.73 5.80
N GLU A 72 27.62 -16.56 5.21
CA GLU A 72 27.21 -15.25 5.71
C GLU A 72 25.69 -15.05 5.70
N GLN A 73 24.98 -15.51 4.67
CA GLN A 73 23.52 -15.44 4.63
C GLN A 73 22.85 -16.31 5.71
N LYS A 74 23.47 -17.44 6.05
CA LYS A 74 22.99 -18.29 7.16
C LYS A 74 23.19 -17.60 8.51
N ALA A 75 24.37 -17.02 8.75
CA ALA A 75 24.64 -16.26 9.97
C ALA A 75 23.71 -15.04 10.11
N PHE A 76 23.49 -14.31 9.00
CA PHE A 76 22.54 -13.21 8.95
C PHE A 76 21.10 -13.66 9.26
N ARG A 77 20.66 -14.79 8.70
CA ARG A 77 19.33 -15.35 8.98
C ARG A 77 19.14 -15.68 10.46
N LEU A 78 20.15 -16.24 11.12
CA LEU A 78 20.10 -16.51 12.55
C LEU A 78 19.97 -15.22 13.37
N LYS A 79 20.80 -14.21 13.08
CA LYS A 79 20.72 -12.89 13.74
C LYS A 79 19.37 -12.21 13.50
N TYR A 80 18.84 -12.31 12.28
CA TYR A 80 17.53 -11.77 11.94
C TYR A 80 16.41 -12.44 12.74
N ILE A 81 16.40 -13.78 12.80
CA ILE A 81 15.38 -14.54 13.54
C ILE A 81 15.44 -14.17 15.01
N ASP A 82 16.63 -14.17 15.62
CA ASP A 82 16.82 -13.84 17.04
C ASP A 82 16.19 -12.48 17.38
N LYS A 83 16.56 -11.43 16.63
CA LYS A 83 16.06 -10.06 16.84
C LYS A 83 14.57 -9.89 16.58
N VAL A 84 14.04 -10.50 15.52
CA VAL A 84 12.61 -10.40 15.18
C VAL A 84 11.75 -11.31 16.08
N SER A 85 12.34 -12.36 16.65
CA SER A 85 11.68 -13.25 17.61
C SER A 85 11.63 -12.70 19.03
N ASP A 86 12.35 -11.60 19.30
CA ASP A 86 12.33 -10.95 20.61
C ASP A 86 10.88 -10.54 20.97
N PRO A 87 10.33 -11.02 22.11
CA PRO A 87 8.97 -10.72 22.50
C PRO A 87 8.72 -9.21 22.73
N MET A 88 9.73 -8.44 23.13
CA MET A 88 9.63 -6.99 23.26
C MET A 88 9.48 -6.32 21.90
N PHE A 89 10.29 -6.74 20.92
CA PHE A 89 10.18 -6.24 19.55
C PHE A 89 8.82 -6.60 18.96
N GLN A 90 8.35 -7.85 19.11
CA GLN A 90 7.06 -8.29 18.59
C GLN A 90 5.88 -7.52 19.19
N ALA A 91 5.91 -7.29 20.50
CA ALA A 91 4.87 -6.51 21.18
C ALA A 91 4.85 -5.05 20.69
N CYS A 92 6.03 -4.42 20.60
CA CYS A 92 6.13 -3.05 20.09
C CYS A 92 5.69 -2.97 18.63
N TYR A 93 6.16 -3.88 17.77
CA TYR A 93 5.82 -3.90 16.35
C TYR A 93 4.31 -4.08 16.14
N LYS A 94 3.67 -4.97 16.91
CA LYS A 94 2.22 -5.14 16.90
C LYS A 94 1.49 -3.85 17.29
N MET A 95 1.98 -3.15 18.32
CA MET A 95 1.40 -1.88 18.76
C MET A 95 1.58 -0.78 17.70
N ALA A 96 2.76 -0.67 17.09
CA ALA A 96 3.04 0.26 16.00
C ALA A 96 2.09 0.02 14.82
N TRP A 97 1.87 -1.25 14.46
CA TRP A 97 0.91 -1.62 13.42
C TRP A 97 -0.52 -1.22 13.76
N GLN A 98 -0.96 -1.48 15.00
CA GLN A 98 -2.27 -1.05 15.49
C GLN A 98 -2.42 0.47 15.50
N ASN A 99 -1.37 1.21 15.85
CA ASN A 99 -1.36 2.66 15.81
C ASN A 99 -1.47 3.20 14.38
N TYR A 100 -0.76 2.59 13.43
CA TYR A 100 -0.88 2.96 12.02
C TYR A 100 -2.31 2.77 11.51
N ILE A 101 -2.92 1.60 11.80
CA ILE A 101 -4.32 1.33 11.42
C ILE A 101 -5.26 2.36 12.05
N SER A 102 -5.10 2.69 13.32
CA SER A 102 -5.97 3.65 13.99
C SER A 102 -5.82 5.06 13.44
N GLN A 103 -4.59 5.48 13.10
CA GLN A 103 -4.36 6.76 12.42
C GLN A 103 -5.05 6.82 11.06
N GLU A 104 -4.98 5.72 10.29
CA GLU A 104 -5.61 5.66 8.98
C GLU A 104 -7.14 5.71 9.08
N GLN A 105 -7.72 4.99 10.04
CA GLN A 105 -9.16 5.08 10.33
C GLN A 105 -9.58 6.49 10.75
N LEU A 106 -8.77 7.17 11.56
CA LEU A 106 -9.03 8.56 11.94
C LEU A 106 -8.93 9.52 10.74
N ARG A 107 -7.97 9.28 9.84
CA ARG A 107 -7.81 10.05 8.60
C ARG A 107 -9.01 9.86 7.69
N GLU A 108 -9.44 8.61 7.51
CA GLU A 108 -10.62 8.25 6.72
C GLU A 108 -11.90 8.85 7.34
N ALA A 109 -12.11 8.71 8.65
CA ALA A 109 -13.26 9.31 9.34
C ALA A 109 -13.27 10.84 9.22
N ARG A 110 -12.10 11.50 9.29
CA ARG A 110 -11.97 12.95 9.10
C ARG A 110 -12.25 13.35 7.65
N TYR A 111 -11.81 12.55 6.69
CA TYR A 111 -12.09 12.73 5.27
C TYR A 111 -13.59 12.60 4.99
N TYR A 112 -14.25 11.53 5.47
CA TYR A 112 -15.71 11.38 5.33
C TYR A 112 -16.46 12.52 6.01
N ARG A 113 -16.09 12.92 7.24
CA ARG A 113 -16.72 14.07 7.90
C ARG A 113 -16.57 15.34 7.07
N TYR A 114 -15.40 15.59 6.50
CA TYR A 114 -15.17 16.76 5.65
C TYR A 114 -16.04 16.73 4.37
N TYR A 115 -16.17 15.56 3.74
CA TYR A 115 -17.03 15.39 2.56
C TYR A 115 -18.53 15.39 2.88
N ASP A 116 -18.95 14.92 4.06
CA ASP A 116 -20.33 15.02 4.52
C ASP A 116 -20.71 16.48 4.86
N ASP A 117 -19.78 17.24 5.45
CA ASP A 117 -19.96 18.64 5.82
C ASP A 117 -19.95 19.57 4.58
N TRP A 118 -19.17 19.23 3.54
CA TRP A 118 -19.15 19.95 2.24
C TRP A 118 -20.11 19.38 1.18
N GLY A 119 -20.71 18.21 1.42
CA GLY A 119 -21.39 17.41 0.40
C GLY A 119 -22.90 17.57 0.33
N TYR A 120 -23.59 18.09 1.37
CA TYR A 120 -25.05 18.28 1.30
C TYR A 120 -25.61 19.29 2.32
N PRO A 121 -25.68 20.60 1.98
CA PRO A 121 -26.60 21.51 2.66
C PRO A 121 -28.07 21.41 2.20
N PHE A 122 -28.42 20.61 1.18
CA PHE A 122 -29.75 20.64 0.54
C PHE A 122 -30.46 19.28 0.33
N GLY A 123 -30.14 18.25 1.11
CA GLY A 123 -30.59 16.86 0.83
C GLY A 123 -31.56 16.21 1.82
N ARG A 124 -31.88 16.87 2.94
CA ARG A 124 -32.89 16.37 3.91
C ARG A 124 -34.12 17.26 3.91
N TYR A 125 -34.84 17.25 2.81
CA TYR A 125 -36.27 17.50 2.88
C TYR A 125 -36.96 16.13 3.00
N PRO A 126 -37.79 15.91 4.03
CA PRO A 126 -38.60 14.70 4.13
C PRO A 126 -39.81 14.85 3.20
N TRP A 127 -39.71 14.36 1.97
CA TRP A 127 -40.81 14.41 0.98
C TRP A 127 -41.68 13.14 0.94
N TRP A 128 -41.95 12.51 2.08
CA TRP A 128 -43.05 11.55 2.18
C TRP A 128 -44.26 12.24 2.83
N TRP A 129 -44.98 12.97 1.97
CA TRP A 129 -46.44 13.05 1.86
C TRP A 129 -46.78 12.84 0.39
#